data_AF-A0A2H3RF99-F1
#
_entry.id   AF-A0A2H3RF99-F1
#
_cell.length_a   1.000
_cell.length_b   1.000
_cell.length_c   1.000
_cell.angle_alpha   90.00
_cell.angle_beta   90.00
_cell.angle_gamma   90.00
#
_symmetry.space_group_name_H-M   'P 1'
#
loop_
_entity.id
_entity.type
_entity.pdbx_description
1 polymer ?
#
loop_
_entity_poly.entity_id
_entity_poly.type
_entity_poly.pdbx_seq_one_letter_code
_entity_poly.pdbx_strand_id
1 'polypeptide(L)'
;MPLIADFLSPSAKTVTTPEPVSTIMEFMMILTWACLSETPYYSKNLLFATFFTSLQVMAEIAGEASLEFAPGLLDVVQSVVPPTIEFFKSLPTAELSQWGVYAIVLKKPGCSPKLYIGSGTSSRGVHDRLNQYSQYRANILPVGVKAAFDDGFSITHQGVLCRIPMPTPACAPLNRLLIRALEATFGFLFWAMGPQKEYPGMDKVCLWDRATIEYEGLCSHSSLTEWVHDDFNLTAEELEAHAAERKKTQRKNRSMNDSNRHYRQMATNYDAYTTAVSERVSRYRAKNPGRHTANQAKSRAIALAEKKYYCNDCELALSKKPTLLAHYKTAKHKKNVRHLKAIAATHSSPRRSGNHETG
;
A
#
# COMPACT_ATOMS: atom_id res chain seq x y z
N MET A 1 8.66 36.76 -17.75
CA MET A 1 9.20 35.63 -16.97
C MET A 1 10.57 35.29 -17.50
N PRO A 2 11.67 35.52 -16.76
CA PRO A 2 12.96 34.95 -17.14
C PRO A 2 12.89 33.45 -16.81
N LEU A 3 12.51 32.66 -17.81
CA LEU A 3 12.61 31.21 -17.83
C LEU A 3 14.01 30.81 -17.37
N ILE A 4 14.13 30.09 -16.25
CA ILE A 4 15.23 29.13 -15.95
C ILE A 4 16.55 29.48 -16.66
N ALA A 5 17.07 30.69 -16.46
CA ALA A 5 18.15 31.21 -17.30
C ALA A 5 19.54 30.87 -16.73
N ASP A 6 19.61 30.41 -15.49
CA ASP A 6 20.87 30.32 -14.74
C ASP A 6 21.16 28.92 -14.16
N PHE A 7 20.54 27.86 -14.67
CA PHE A 7 20.96 26.51 -14.26
C PHE A 7 22.28 26.12 -14.94
N LEU A 8 23.37 26.31 -14.18
CA LEU A 8 24.69 25.64 -14.17
C LEU A 8 25.90 26.50 -14.59
N SER A 9 26.54 27.14 -13.59
CA SER A 9 27.97 27.49 -13.47
C SER A 9 28.63 28.40 -14.55
N PRO A 10 29.46 29.40 -14.17
CA PRO A 10 30.10 30.29 -15.13
C PRO A 10 31.31 29.61 -15.78
N SER A 11 31.07 28.83 -16.83
CA SER A 11 32.11 28.51 -17.81
C SER A 11 31.56 28.74 -19.20
N ALA A 12 32.13 29.74 -19.87
CA ALA A 12 31.68 30.30 -21.13
C ALA A 12 31.33 29.25 -22.18
N LYS A 13 30.03 29.05 -22.43
CA LYS A 13 29.52 28.43 -23.63
C LYS A 13 28.32 29.23 -24.13
N THR A 14 28.36 29.48 -25.43
CA THR A 14 27.33 30.09 -26.27
C THR A 14 25.92 29.86 -25.75
N VAL A 15 25.23 30.97 -25.44
CA VAL A 15 23.83 30.99 -24.98
C VAL A 15 22.93 30.61 -26.15
N THR A 16 22.63 29.33 -26.25
CA THR A 16 21.46 28.85 -26.99
C THR A 16 20.24 29.17 -26.14
N THR A 17 19.27 29.93 -26.68
CA THR A 17 17.99 30.17 -26.01
C THR A 17 17.36 28.82 -25.62
N PRO A 18 16.99 28.61 -24.35
CA PRO A 18 16.37 27.35 -23.93
C PRO A 18 15.06 27.16 -24.70
N GLU A 19 14.93 26.00 -25.36
CA GLU A 19 13.69 25.57 -26.01
C GLU A 19 12.54 25.61 -24.99
N PRO A 20 11.34 26.07 -25.37
CA PRO A 20 10.21 26.14 -24.46
C PRO A 20 9.83 24.73 -24.01
N VAL A 21 9.74 24.53 -22.69
CA VAL A 21 9.33 23.26 -22.10
C VAL A 21 7.94 22.89 -22.63
N SER A 22 7.86 21.75 -23.30
CA SER A 22 6.69 21.39 -24.12
C SER A 22 5.60 20.66 -23.33
N THR A 23 5.97 20.05 -22.19
CA THR A 23 5.05 19.22 -21.40
C THR A 23 5.24 19.42 -19.89
N ILE A 24 4.17 19.15 -19.13
CA ILE A 24 4.24 19.13 -17.65
C ILE A 24 5.22 18.06 -17.13
N MET A 25 5.34 16.93 -17.82
CA MET A 25 6.28 15.88 -17.45
C MET A 25 7.72 16.40 -17.46
N GLU A 26 8.13 16.97 -18.58
CA GLU A 26 9.48 17.53 -18.76
C GLU A 26 9.77 18.61 -17.71
N PHE A 27 8.84 19.55 -17.51
CA PHE A 27 8.98 20.59 -16.50
C PHE A 27 9.18 20.02 -15.10
N MET A 28 8.32 19.09 -14.69
CA MET A 28 8.37 18.53 -13.34
C MET A 28 9.59 17.65 -13.12
N MET A 29 10.11 16.97 -14.15
CA MET A 29 11.37 16.23 -14.06
C MET A 29 12.56 17.18 -13.92
N ILE A 30 12.63 18.26 -14.70
CA ILE A 30 13.69 19.28 -14.55
C ILE A 30 13.65 19.87 -13.13
N LEU A 31 12.48 20.27 -12.65
CA LEU A 31 12.33 20.86 -11.34
C LEU A 31 12.65 19.86 -10.21
N THR A 32 12.27 18.60 -10.36
CA THR A 32 12.62 17.54 -9.40
C THR A 32 14.11 17.28 -9.39
N TRP A 33 14.75 17.28 -10.56
CA TRP A 33 16.19 17.12 -10.68
C TRP A 33 16.93 18.27 -10.01
N ALA A 34 16.51 19.51 -10.26
CA ALA A 34 17.02 20.69 -9.58
C ALA A 34 16.86 20.59 -8.06
N CYS A 35 15.67 20.20 -7.58
CA CYS A 35 15.40 19.98 -6.16
C CYS A 35 16.38 18.96 -5.56
N LEU A 36 16.63 17.84 -6.26
CA LEU A 36 17.59 16.83 -5.81
C LEU A 36 19.02 17.38 -5.84
N SER A 37 19.47 17.98 -6.94
CA SER A 37 20.84 18.44 -7.16
C SER A 37 21.25 19.56 -6.20
N GLU A 38 20.35 20.52 -5.96
CA GLU A 38 20.60 21.64 -5.04
C GLU A 38 20.51 21.21 -3.57
N THR A 39 19.84 20.10 -3.26
CA THR A 39 19.77 19.61 -1.88
C THR A 39 21.14 19.06 -1.45
N PRO A 40 21.74 19.61 -0.38
CA PRO A 40 23.02 19.13 0.12
C PRO A 40 22.98 17.63 0.40
N TYR A 41 24.09 16.95 0.12
CA TYR A 41 24.16 15.49 0.25
C TYR A 41 23.79 14.97 1.64
N TYR A 42 24.18 15.68 2.71
CA TYR A 42 23.83 15.34 4.09
C TYR A 42 22.36 15.62 4.47
N SER A 43 21.61 16.29 3.59
CA SER A 43 20.20 16.67 3.78
C SER A 43 19.25 15.87 2.88
N LYS A 44 19.72 14.78 2.26
CA LYS A 44 18.89 13.83 1.51
C LYS A 44 19.37 12.39 1.69
N ASN A 45 18.46 11.45 1.48
CA ASN A 45 18.76 10.03 1.46
C ASN A 45 19.74 9.69 0.32
N LEU A 46 20.74 8.87 0.58
CA LEU A 46 21.77 8.50 -0.42
C LEU A 46 21.19 7.76 -1.62
N LEU A 47 20.07 7.06 -1.43
CA LEU A 47 19.36 6.34 -2.48
C LEU A 47 19.03 7.24 -3.67
N PHE A 48 18.70 8.51 -3.46
CA PHE A 48 18.43 9.44 -4.57
C PHE A 48 19.64 9.59 -5.48
N ALA A 49 20.84 9.76 -4.92
CA ALA A 49 22.07 9.88 -5.70
C ALA A 49 22.50 8.54 -6.32
N THR A 50 22.18 7.42 -5.67
CA THR A 50 22.49 6.08 -6.19
C THR A 50 21.66 5.73 -7.42
N PHE A 51 20.36 6.05 -7.43
CA PHE A 51 19.43 5.59 -8.47
C PHE A 51 19.03 6.67 -9.48
N PHE A 52 19.02 7.95 -9.10
CA PHE A 52 18.80 9.05 -10.03
C PHE A 52 20.15 9.68 -10.39
N THR A 53 20.85 9.03 -11.31
CA THR A 53 22.21 9.42 -11.73
C THR A 53 22.21 10.56 -12.75
N SER A 54 21.08 10.77 -13.45
CA SER A 54 20.88 11.89 -14.36
C SER A 54 19.38 12.25 -14.46
N LEU A 55 19.09 13.44 -14.98
CA LEU A 55 17.73 13.85 -15.35
C LEU A 55 17.08 12.85 -16.30
N GLN A 56 17.84 12.35 -17.29
CA GLN A 56 17.36 11.40 -18.28
C GLN A 56 16.90 10.08 -17.62
N VAL A 57 17.70 9.52 -16.72
CA VAL A 57 17.36 8.29 -15.99
C VAL A 57 16.09 8.49 -15.15
N MET A 58 15.96 9.63 -14.48
CA MET A 58 14.76 9.93 -13.69
C MET A 58 13.51 10.08 -14.58
N ALA A 59 13.66 10.72 -15.75
CA ALA A 59 12.57 10.87 -16.71
C ALA A 59 12.14 9.52 -17.34
N GLU A 60 13.09 8.64 -17.64
CA GLU A 60 12.82 7.27 -18.10
C GLU A 60 12.02 6.49 -17.06
N ILE A 61 12.44 6.52 -15.79
CA ILE A 61 11.72 5.86 -14.68
C ILE A 61 10.30 6.44 -14.55
N ALA A 62 10.13 7.76 -14.68
CA ALA A 62 8.81 8.39 -14.63
C ALA A 62 7.92 7.98 -15.82
N GLY A 63 8.50 7.83 -17.01
CA GLY A 63 7.82 7.33 -18.20
C GLY A 63 7.36 5.88 -18.05
N GLU A 64 8.26 4.99 -17.62
CA GLU A 64 7.95 3.58 -17.35
C GLU A 64 6.87 3.41 -16.27
N ALA A 65 6.91 4.26 -15.24
CA ALA A 65 5.92 4.27 -14.18
C ALA A 65 4.53 4.77 -14.63
N SER A 66 4.40 5.28 -15.87
CA SER A 66 3.18 5.92 -16.37
C SER A 66 2.72 7.07 -15.46
N LEU A 67 3.64 7.95 -15.09
CA LEU A 67 3.36 9.09 -14.22
C LEU A 67 2.43 10.09 -14.91
N GLU A 68 1.35 10.42 -14.22
CA GLU A 68 0.36 11.42 -14.63
C GLU A 68 0.34 12.58 -13.63
N PHE A 69 0.12 13.79 -14.15
CA PHE A 69 -0.04 15.01 -13.35
C PHE A 69 -1.49 15.49 -13.36
N ALA A 70 -1.87 16.24 -12.33
CA ALA A 70 -3.19 16.83 -12.24
C ALA A 70 -3.46 17.80 -13.41
N PRO A 71 -4.70 17.82 -13.96
CA PRO A 71 -5.10 18.80 -14.96
C PRO A 71 -4.87 20.24 -14.49
N GLY A 72 -4.46 21.12 -15.41
CA GLY A 72 -4.19 22.53 -15.11
C GLY A 72 -2.89 22.81 -14.35
N LEU A 73 -2.12 21.77 -13.96
CA LEU A 73 -0.85 21.97 -13.25
C LEU A 73 0.17 22.74 -14.10
N LEU A 74 0.20 22.49 -15.43
CA LEU A 74 1.10 23.20 -16.34
C LEU A 74 0.81 24.71 -16.36
N ASP A 75 -0.47 25.07 -16.46
CA ASP A 75 -0.90 26.46 -16.47
C ASP A 75 -0.53 27.16 -15.16
N VAL A 76 -0.67 26.45 -14.03
CA VAL A 76 -0.28 26.96 -12.72
C VAL A 76 1.21 27.23 -12.65
N VAL A 77 2.06 26.27 -13.01
CA VAL A 77 3.52 26.44 -12.88
C VAL A 77 4.09 27.44 -13.89
N GLN A 78 3.38 27.72 -14.98
CA GLN A 78 3.71 28.77 -15.95
C GLN A 78 3.15 30.14 -15.56
N SER A 79 2.33 30.24 -14.50
CA SER A 79 1.76 31.50 -14.04
C SER A 79 2.76 32.32 -13.24
N VAL A 80 2.77 33.65 -13.46
CA VAL A 80 3.49 34.62 -12.62
C VAL A 80 2.85 34.84 -11.26
N VAL A 81 1.55 34.52 -11.14
CA VAL A 81 0.79 34.62 -9.90
C VAL A 81 0.80 33.26 -9.22
N PRO A 82 1.07 33.17 -7.90
CA PRO A 82 1.03 31.89 -7.18
C PRO A 82 -0.37 31.26 -7.25
N PRO A 83 -0.47 29.92 -7.17
CA PRO A 83 -1.76 29.26 -7.13
C PRO A 83 -2.55 29.69 -5.90
N THR A 84 -3.84 29.93 -6.09
CA THR A 84 -4.77 30.12 -4.97
C THR A 84 -5.15 28.77 -4.37
N ILE A 85 -5.76 28.79 -3.19
CA ILE A 85 -6.29 27.60 -2.54
C ILE A 85 -7.39 26.90 -3.36
N GLU A 86 -8.03 27.63 -4.28
CA GLU A 86 -9.07 27.08 -5.15
C GLU A 86 -8.49 26.15 -6.22
N PHE A 87 -7.24 26.35 -6.68
CA PHE A 87 -6.56 25.35 -7.51
C PHE A 87 -6.45 24.01 -6.78
N PHE A 88 -5.98 24.03 -5.53
CA PHE A 88 -5.84 22.80 -4.74
C PHE A 88 -7.19 22.12 -4.49
N LYS A 89 -8.27 22.89 -4.35
CA LYS A 89 -9.64 22.37 -4.26
C LYS A 89 -10.19 21.80 -5.56
N SER A 90 -9.67 22.21 -6.70
CA SER A 90 -10.03 21.62 -8.00
C SER A 90 -9.30 20.32 -8.30
N LEU A 91 -8.30 19.94 -7.49
CA LEU A 91 -7.52 18.72 -7.72
C LEU A 91 -8.41 17.47 -7.68
N PRO A 92 -8.13 16.47 -8.55
CA PRO A 92 -8.92 15.24 -8.62
C PRO A 92 -8.82 14.45 -7.32
N THR A 93 -9.91 13.76 -6.96
CA THR A 93 -9.93 12.83 -5.81
C THR A 93 -9.10 11.59 -6.13
N ALA A 94 -8.48 11.00 -5.09
CA ALA A 94 -7.71 9.78 -5.25
C ALA A 94 -8.60 8.58 -5.61
N GLU A 95 -8.21 7.87 -6.67
CA GLU A 95 -8.82 6.59 -7.03
C GLU A 95 -8.20 5.45 -6.20
N LEU A 96 -8.86 4.29 -6.24
CA LEU A 96 -8.33 3.08 -5.60
C LEU A 96 -7.09 2.59 -6.36
N SER A 97 -6.13 2.02 -5.63
CA SER A 97 -4.97 1.33 -6.20
C SER A 97 -4.01 2.22 -7.01
N GLN A 98 -3.80 3.47 -6.57
CA GLN A 98 -2.81 4.37 -7.16
C GLN A 98 -1.79 4.82 -6.11
N TRP A 99 -0.53 4.92 -6.51
CA TRP A 99 0.47 5.66 -5.75
C TRP A 99 0.53 7.09 -6.28
N GLY A 100 1.00 8.03 -5.46
CA GLY A 100 1.02 9.42 -5.86
C GLY A 100 1.33 10.39 -4.73
N VAL A 101 1.38 11.66 -5.12
CA VAL A 101 1.51 12.81 -4.23
C VAL A 101 0.14 13.49 -4.14
N TYR A 102 -0.29 13.79 -2.93
CA TYR A 102 -1.56 14.44 -2.64
C TYR A 102 -1.37 15.77 -1.91
N ALA A 103 -2.38 16.63 -2.01
CA ALA A 103 -2.52 17.86 -1.26
C ALA A 103 -3.76 17.79 -0.35
N ILE A 104 -3.64 18.35 0.86
CA ILE A 104 -4.74 18.51 1.81
C ILE A 104 -4.89 20.00 2.12
N VAL A 105 -6.10 20.51 1.95
CA VAL A 105 -6.45 21.90 2.28
C VAL A 105 -7.22 21.92 3.60
N LEU A 106 -6.72 22.68 4.56
CA LEU A 106 -7.38 22.91 5.83
C LEU A 106 -7.81 24.37 5.95
N LYS A 107 -9.00 24.61 6.50
CA LYS A 107 -9.50 25.96 6.79
C LYS A 107 -10.04 26.05 8.21
N LYS A 108 -9.95 27.27 8.75
CA LYS A 108 -10.54 27.73 10.01
C LYS A 108 -11.07 29.15 9.76
N PRO A 109 -12.32 29.47 10.14
CA PRO A 109 -12.86 30.82 9.94
C PRO A 109 -11.96 31.90 10.55
N GLY A 110 -11.69 32.97 9.79
CA GLY A 110 -10.83 34.08 10.23
C GLY A 110 -9.33 33.79 10.23
N CYS A 111 -8.88 32.62 9.77
CA CYS A 111 -7.47 32.27 9.66
C CYS A 111 -7.06 32.00 8.20
N SER A 112 -5.76 32.17 7.91
CA SER A 112 -5.19 31.76 6.63
C SER A 112 -5.39 30.25 6.38
N PRO A 113 -5.75 29.81 5.16
CA PRO A 113 -5.79 28.41 4.81
C PRO A 113 -4.43 27.74 5.02
N LYS A 114 -4.45 26.44 5.28
CA LYS A 114 -3.24 25.64 5.44
C LYS A 114 -3.15 24.55 4.39
N LEU A 115 -1.95 24.37 3.83
CA LEU A 115 -1.65 23.38 2.81
C LEU A 115 -0.68 22.34 3.36
N TYR A 116 -1.04 21.08 3.21
CA TYR A 116 -0.15 19.96 3.46
C TYR A 116 0.03 19.15 2.17
N ILE A 117 1.27 18.77 1.87
CA ILE A 117 1.60 17.88 0.76
C ILE A 117 2.21 16.62 1.34
N GLY A 118 1.76 15.47 0.84
CA GLY A 118 2.29 14.18 1.26
C GLY A 118 2.18 13.15 0.16
N SER A 119 2.76 11.96 0.36
CA SER A 119 2.61 10.84 -0.57
C SER A 119 1.95 9.61 0.03
N GLY A 120 1.43 8.74 -0.84
CA GLY A 120 0.82 7.47 -0.47
C GLY A 120 1.32 6.33 -1.33
N THR A 121 2.29 5.57 -0.83
CA THR A 121 2.96 4.46 -1.55
C THR A 121 2.78 3.10 -0.88
N SER A 122 1.73 2.95 -0.07
CA SER A 122 1.37 1.68 0.55
C SER A 122 0.68 0.74 -0.45
N SER A 123 0.41 -0.52 -0.06
CA SER A 123 -0.36 -1.46 -0.90
C SER A 123 -1.80 -1.01 -1.21
N ARG A 124 -2.30 0.02 -0.53
CA ARG A 124 -3.59 0.67 -0.82
C ARG A 124 -3.45 2.10 -1.32
N GLY A 125 -2.21 2.55 -1.52
CA GLY A 125 -1.88 3.80 -2.20
C GLY A 125 -2.33 5.07 -1.47
N VAL A 126 -2.60 6.11 -2.27
CA VAL A 126 -3.02 7.44 -1.80
C VAL A 126 -4.37 7.39 -1.10
N HIS A 127 -5.33 6.64 -1.63
CA HIS A 127 -6.68 6.56 -1.06
C HIS A 127 -6.68 6.14 0.42
N ASP A 128 -5.90 5.13 0.79
CA ASP A 128 -5.82 4.72 2.20
C ASP A 128 -5.16 5.76 3.08
N ARG A 129 -4.14 6.45 2.55
CA ARG A 129 -3.48 7.54 3.28
C ARG A 129 -4.46 8.69 3.53
N LEU A 130 -5.24 9.10 2.53
CA LEU A 130 -6.26 10.14 2.67
C LEU A 130 -7.36 9.76 3.68
N ASN A 131 -7.82 8.50 3.67
CA ASN A 131 -8.81 8.00 4.62
C ASN A 131 -8.32 8.05 6.09
N GLN A 132 -7.01 7.98 6.34
CA GLN A 132 -6.47 8.10 7.71
C GLN A 132 -6.71 9.49 8.30
N TYR A 133 -6.71 10.53 7.46
CA TYR A 133 -7.05 11.89 7.87
C TYR A 133 -8.54 12.03 8.16
N SER A 134 -9.41 11.50 7.29
CA SER A 134 -10.87 11.58 7.47
C SER A 134 -11.35 10.84 8.72
N GLN A 135 -10.62 9.81 9.16
CA GLN A 135 -10.91 9.06 10.38
C GLN A 135 -10.24 9.63 11.64
N TYR A 136 -9.55 10.76 11.54
CA TYR A 136 -8.80 11.40 12.63
C TYR A 136 -7.99 10.40 13.47
N ARG A 137 -7.12 9.62 12.82
CA ARG A 137 -6.24 8.69 13.54
C ARG A 137 -5.01 9.43 14.09
N ALA A 138 -5.18 10.11 15.22
CA ALA A 138 -4.19 11.03 15.81
C ALA A 138 -2.73 10.51 15.79
N ASN A 139 -2.51 9.22 16.05
CA ASN A 139 -1.16 8.61 16.12
C ASN A 139 -0.48 8.41 14.75
N ILE A 140 -1.17 8.68 13.63
CA ILE A 140 -0.70 8.41 12.27
C ILE A 140 -0.64 9.71 11.43
N LEU A 141 -1.15 10.81 11.98
CA LEU A 141 -1.18 12.11 11.31
C LEU A 141 0.21 12.77 11.34
N PRO A 142 0.61 13.45 10.27
CA PRO A 142 1.76 14.35 10.29
C PRO A 142 1.61 15.39 11.40
N VAL A 143 2.72 15.75 12.04
CA VAL A 143 2.75 16.66 13.20
C VAL A 143 2.05 17.99 12.89
N GLY A 144 2.33 18.61 11.74
CA GLY A 144 1.71 19.87 11.36
C GLY A 144 0.20 19.78 11.14
N VAL A 145 -0.27 18.66 10.54
CA VAL A 145 -1.71 18.43 10.33
C VAL A 145 -2.42 18.15 11.65
N LYS A 146 -1.80 17.38 12.56
CA LYS A 146 -2.32 17.15 13.91
C LYS A 146 -2.43 18.47 14.67
N ALA A 147 -1.37 19.29 14.67
CA ALA A 147 -1.37 20.59 15.33
C ALA A 147 -2.46 21.52 14.77
N ALA A 148 -2.68 21.51 13.44
CA ALA A 148 -3.76 22.27 12.83
C ALA A 148 -5.15 21.79 13.31
N PHE A 149 -5.39 20.48 13.39
CA PHE A 149 -6.64 19.96 13.96
C PHE A 149 -6.83 20.34 15.43
N ASP A 150 -5.77 20.25 16.22
CA ASP A 150 -5.79 20.62 17.64
C ASP A 150 -6.09 22.13 17.81
N ASP A 151 -5.71 22.96 16.83
CA ASP A 151 -6.06 24.38 16.71
C ASP A 151 -7.43 24.62 16.03
N GLY A 152 -8.26 23.59 15.83
CA GLY A 152 -9.62 23.74 15.31
C GLY A 152 -9.73 23.97 13.79
N PHE A 153 -8.66 23.72 13.02
CA PHE A 153 -8.78 23.62 11.57
C PHE A 153 -9.53 22.34 11.18
N SER A 154 -10.20 22.39 10.03
CA SER A 154 -10.86 21.22 9.42
C SER A 154 -10.41 21.04 7.99
N ILE A 155 -10.37 19.78 7.52
CA ILE A 155 -10.08 19.48 6.11
C ILE A 155 -11.27 19.92 5.28
N THR A 156 -11.02 20.76 4.28
CA THR A 156 -12.02 21.20 3.30
C THR A 156 -11.85 20.53 1.94
N HIS A 157 -10.65 20.03 1.62
CA HIS A 157 -10.40 19.26 0.41
C HIS A 157 -9.20 18.31 0.55
N GLN A 158 -9.24 17.23 -0.22
CA GLN A 158 -8.14 16.28 -0.42
C GLN A 158 -8.06 15.94 -1.90
N GLY A 159 -6.93 16.22 -2.54
CA GLY A 159 -6.74 16.01 -3.97
C GLY A 159 -5.37 15.46 -4.33
N VAL A 160 -5.22 14.95 -5.54
CA VAL A 160 -3.99 14.32 -6.03
C VAL A 160 -3.27 15.25 -7.02
N LEU A 161 -1.99 15.50 -6.80
CA LEU A 161 -1.12 16.33 -7.65
C LEU A 161 -0.48 15.53 -8.78
N CYS A 162 -0.05 14.30 -8.48
CA CYS A 162 0.43 13.35 -9.47
C CYS A 162 0.18 11.92 -9.00
N ARG A 163 0.14 10.98 -9.95
CA ARG A 163 -0.15 9.58 -9.69
C ARG A 163 0.52 8.63 -10.67
N ILE A 164 0.69 7.41 -10.22
CA ILE A 164 1.05 6.25 -11.03
C ILE A 164 0.07 5.10 -10.71
N PRO A 165 -0.15 4.17 -11.64
CA PRO A 165 -0.77 2.89 -11.33
C PRO A 165 -0.02 2.17 -10.20
N MET A 166 -0.69 1.29 -9.45
CA MET A 166 -0.02 0.45 -8.45
C MET A 166 1.16 -0.29 -9.11
N PRO A 167 2.41 -0.07 -8.66
CA PRO A 167 3.55 -0.71 -9.30
C PRO A 167 3.57 -2.21 -9.03
N THR A 168 4.20 -2.96 -9.93
CA THR A 168 4.61 -4.33 -9.66
C THR A 168 5.66 -4.35 -8.53
N PRO A 169 5.80 -5.46 -7.79
CA PRO A 169 6.87 -5.60 -6.80
C PRO A 169 8.27 -5.26 -7.31
N ALA A 170 8.60 -5.62 -8.56
CA ALA A 170 9.89 -5.30 -9.18
C ALA A 170 10.13 -3.79 -9.32
N CYS A 171 9.12 -3.01 -9.71
CA CYS A 171 9.25 -1.56 -9.90
C CYS A 171 9.00 -0.75 -8.61
N ALA A 172 8.45 -1.38 -7.57
CA ALA A 172 8.01 -0.71 -6.35
C ALA A 172 9.10 0.14 -5.66
N PRO A 173 10.37 -0.31 -5.50
CA PRO A 173 11.40 0.48 -4.84
C PRO A 173 11.70 1.80 -5.57
N LEU A 174 11.97 1.74 -6.88
CA LEU A 174 12.29 2.92 -7.69
C LEU A 174 11.10 3.86 -7.80
N ASN A 175 9.89 3.32 -8.01
CA ASN A 175 8.68 4.13 -8.10
C ASN A 175 8.38 4.81 -6.75
N ARG A 176 8.65 4.15 -5.62
CA ARG A 176 8.53 4.80 -4.30
C ARG A 176 9.52 5.94 -4.15
N LEU A 177 10.77 5.73 -4.57
CA LEU A 177 11.80 6.75 -4.54
C LEU A 177 11.43 7.97 -5.40
N LEU A 178 10.89 7.74 -6.61
CA LEU A 178 10.41 8.78 -7.51
C LEU A 178 9.29 9.60 -6.86
N ILE A 179 8.28 8.93 -6.29
CA ILE A 179 7.17 9.60 -5.61
C ILE A 179 7.66 10.43 -4.40
N ARG A 180 8.69 9.98 -3.68
CA ARG A 180 9.29 10.76 -2.58
C ARG A 180 10.05 11.99 -3.07
N ALA A 181 10.74 11.90 -4.20
CA ALA A 181 11.37 13.05 -4.83
C ALA A 181 10.31 14.07 -5.26
N LEU A 182 9.26 13.63 -5.93
CA LEU A 182 8.13 14.48 -6.35
C LEU A 182 7.39 15.10 -5.15
N GLU A 183 7.21 14.37 -4.05
CA GLU A 183 6.62 14.90 -2.81
C GLU A 183 7.42 16.10 -2.28
N ALA A 184 8.76 16.01 -2.31
CA ALA A 184 9.62 17.12 -1.90
C ALA A 184 9.53 18.28 -2.90
N THR A 185 9.61 17.98 -4.21
CA THR A 185 9.47 18.98 -5.26
C THR A 185 8.19 19.77 -5.11
N PHE A 186 7.05 19.09 -4.94
CA PHE A 186 5.76 19.75 -4.73
C PHE A 186 5.70 20.50 -3.40
N GLY A 187 6.29 19.95 -2.34
CA GLY A 187 6.43 20.62 -1.04
C GLY A 187 7.13 21.97 -1.15
N PHE A 188 8.23 22.05 -1.90
CA PHE A 188 8.98 23.28 -2.09
C PHE A 188 8.39 24.20 -3.16
N LEU A 189 7.96 23.65 -4.30
CA LEU A 189 7.32 24.38 -5.40
C LEU A 189 6.16 25.23 -4.88
N PHE A 190 5.23 24.60 -4.15
CA PHE A 190 4.07 25.28 -3.59
C PHE A 190 4.31 25.86 -2.19
N TRP A 191 5.53 25.80 -1.70
CA TRP A 191 5.92 26.21 -0.35
C TRP A 191 5.00 25.68 0.77
N ALA A 192 4.63 24.40 0.68
CA ALA A 192 3.85 23.71 1.72
C ALA A 192 4.68 23.41 2.99
N MET A 193 5.89 23.95 3.11
CA MET A 193 6.80 23.75 4.22
C MET A 193 6.41 24.62 5.42
N GLY A 194 6.43 24.04 6.62
CA GLY A 194 6.13 24.77 7.85
C GLY A 194 7.22 25.81 8.18
N PRO A 195 6.86 26.91 8.86
CA PRO A 195 7.78 28.03 9.11
C PRO A 195 8.90 27.72 10.11
N GLN A 196 8.80 26.60 10.84
CA GLN A 196 9.70 26.25 11.94
C GLN A 196 11.08 25.77 11.47
N LYS A 197 11.23 25.42 10.19
CA LYS A 197 12.46 24.84 9.66
C LYS A 197 12.95 25.61 8.45
N GLU A 198 14.22 25.93 8.46
CA GLU A 198 14.91 26.50 7.31
C GLU A 198 15.32 25.39 6.34
N TYR A 199 15.22 25.69 5.06
CA TYR A 199 15.64 24.82 3.97
C TYR A 199 16.57 25.61 3.05
N PRO A 200 17.86 25.78 3.44
CA PRO A 200 18.80 26.59 2.68
C PRO A 200 18.87 26.16 1.21
N GLY A 201 18.70 27.11 0.29
CA GLY A 201 18.77 26.89 -1.16
C GLY A 201 17.51 26.28 -1.80
N MET A 202 16.51 25.86 -1.01
CA MET A 202 15.26 25.31 -1.53
C MET A 202 14.23 26.39 -1.91
N ASP A 203 14.48 27.63 -1.52
CA ASP A 203 13.72 28.81 -1.95
C ASP A 203 13.72 28.94 -3.47
N LYS A 204 14.79 28.51 -4.15
CA LYS A 204 14.90 28.49 -5.62
C LYS A 204 13.95 27.52 -6.31
N VAL A 205 13.42 26.52 -5.60
CA VAL A 205 12.43 25.56 -6.16
C VAL A 205 11.03 26.18 -6.16
N CYS A 206 10.77 27.14 -5.26
CA CYS A 206 9.53 27.91 -5.27
C CYS A 206 9.58 28.95 -6.41
N LEU A 207 8.60 28.91 -7.30
CA LEU A 207 8.56 29.79 -8.48
C LEU A 207 8.02 31.20 -8.17
N TRP A 208 7.52 31.41 -6.96
CA TRP A 208 6.81 32.62 -6.57
C TRP A 208 7.44 33.24 -5.32
N ASP A 209 7.19 34.54 -5.13
CA ASP A 209 7.51 35.19 -3.88
C ASP A 209 6.63 34.60 -2.76
N ARG A 210 7.28 34.02 -1.75
CA ARG A 210 6.64 33.39 -0.59
C ARG A 210 5.75 34.36 0.18
N ALA A 211 6.04 35.66 0.16
CA ALA A 211 5.21 36.67 0.81
C ALA A 211 3.86 36.88 0.11
N THR A 212 3.71 36.44 -1.14
CA THR A 212 2.49 36.58 -1.95
C THR A 212 1.58 35.34 -1.91
N ILE A 213 2.04 34.25 -1.28
CA ILE A 213 1.27 33.01 -1.16
C ILE A 213 0.19 33.18 -0.09
N GLU A 214 -1.07 32.92 -0.43
CA GLU A 214 -2.23 33.18 0.44
C GLU A 214 -2.48 32.10 1.51
N TYR A 215 -1.63 31.09 1.60
CA TYR A 215 -1.80 29.95 2.50
C TYR A 215 -0.48 29.62 3.23
N GLU A 216 -0.60 28.92 4.36
CA GLU A 216 0.55 28.48 5.16
C GLU A 216 0.86 26.99 4.94
N GLY A 217 2.15 26.65 4.90
CA GLY A 217 2.63 25.27 4.81
C GLY A 217 2.55 24.49 6.13
N LEU A 218 2.31 23.19 6.04
CA LEU A 218 2.24 22.26 7.19
C LEU A 218 3.30 21.16 7.20
N CYS A 219 4.11 21.04 6.15
CA CYS A 219 5.15 20.00 6.07
C CYS A 219 6.29 20.30 7.05
N SER A 220 6.46 19.44 8.06
CA SER A 220 7.49 19.60 9.10
C SER A 220 8.93 19.27 8.65
N HIS A 221 9.07 18.53 7.55
CA HIS A 221 10.35 18.09 7.00
C HIS A 221 10.19 17.81 5.50
N SER A 222 11.32 17.78 4.78
CA SER A 222 11.35 17.35 3.39
C SER A 222 11.36 15.83 3.32
N SER A 223 10.57 15.26 2.43
CA SER A 223 10.56 13.82 2.16
C SER A 223 11.91 13.30 1.65
N LEU A 224 12.81 14.18 1.18
CA LEU A 224 14.18 13.79 0.82
C LEU A 224 14.99 13.28 2.02
N THR A 225 14.67 13.74 3.24
CA THR A 225 15.34 13.29 4.47
C THR A 225 14.74 12.02 5.05
N GLU A 226 13.60 11.57 4.53
CA GLU A 226 12.94 10.38 5.06
C GLU A 226 13.69 9.11 4.68
N TRP A 227 13.63 8.13 5.57
CA TRP A 227 14.11 6.80 5.26
C TRP A 227 13.14 6.08 4.34
N VAL A 228 13.63 5.60 3.20
CA VAL A 228 12.82 4.81 2.25
C VAL A 228 13.02 3.33 2.56
N HIS A 229 12.05 2.73 3.26
CA HIS A 229 12.03 1.30 3.55
C HIS A 229 11.62 0.51 2.29
N ASP A 230 12.61 0.09 1.50
CA ASP A 230 12.44 -0.86 0.41
C ASP A 230 13.66 -1.76 0.22
N ASP A 231 13.45 -2.85 -0.51
CA ASP A 231 14.42 -3.89 -0.75
C ASP A 231 15.26 -3.58 -2.01
N PHE A 232 15.92 -2.41 -2.05
CA PHE A 232 16.68 -1.93 -3.22
C PHE A 232 17.84 -2.82 -3.66
N ASN A 233 18.26 -3.76 -2.82
CA ASN A 233 19.37 -4.68 -3.08
C ASN A 233 18.90 -6.03 -3.66
N LEU A 234 17.59 -6.22 -3.86
CA LEU A 234 17.03 -7.46 -4.41
C LEU A 234 16.83 -7.36 -5.92
N THR A 235 16.95 -8.49 -6.62
CA THR A 235 16.58 -8.58 -8.03
C THR A 235 15.07 -8.48 -8.24
N ALA A 236 14.62 -8.30 -9.49
CA ALA A 236 13.21 -8.29 -9.82
C ALA A 236 12.50 -9.59 -9.39
N GLU A 237 13.12 -10.76 -9.61
CA GLU A 237 12.57 -12.06 -9.21
C GLU A 237 12.49 -12.21 -7.70
N GLU A 238 13.52 -11.74 -6.97
CA GLU A 238 13.55 -11.75 -5.51
C GLU A 238 12.50 -10.82 -4.91
N LEU A 239 12.28 -9.64 -5.51
CA LEU A 239 11.22 -8.71 -5.10
C LEU A 239 9.82 -9.32 -5.25
N GLU A 240 9.56 -10.02 -6.35
CA GLU A 240 8.30 -10.73 -6.59
C GLU A 240 8.09 -11.87 -5.58
N ALA A 241 9.14 -12.68 -5.36
CA ALA A 241 9.10 -13.77 -4.38
C ALA A 241 8.86 -13.23 -2.95
N HIS A 242 9.57 -12.16 -2.57
CA HIS A 242 9.42 -11.52 -1.27
C HIS A 242 8.02 -10.90 -1.10
N ALA A 243 7.46 -10.28 -2.14
CA ALA A 243 6.09 -9.77 -2.10
C ALA A 243 5.04 -10.88 -1.92
N ALA A 244 5.21 -12.03 -2.60
CA ALA A 244 4.35 -13.19 -2.43
C ALA A 244 4.42 -13.75 -0.99
N GLU A 245 5.62 -13.82 -0.42
CA GLU A 245 5.83 -14.24 0.97
C GLU A 245 5.20 -13.25 1.97
N ARG A 246 5.46 -11.94 1.82
CA ARG A 246 4.86 -10.90 2.67
C ARG A 246 3.33 -11.01 2.67
N LYS A 247 2.72 -11.26 1.51
CA LYS A 247 1.27 -11.47 1.39
C LYS A 247 0.79 -12.72 2.12
N LYS A 248 1.54 -13.82 2.06
CA LYS A 248 1.26 -15.06 2.81
C LYS A 248 1.34 -14.82 4.32
N THR A 249 2.41 -14.18 4.78
CA THR A 249 2.63 -13.83 6.19
C THR A 249 1.56 -12.87 6.70
N GLN A 250 1.21 -11.85 5.91
CA GLN A 250 0.14 -10.91 6.27
C GLN A 250 -1.20 -11.62 6.44
N ARG A 251 -1.56 -12.56 5.55
CA ARG A 251 -2.78 -13.37 5.68
C ARG A 251 -2.76 -14.21 6.96
N LYS A 252 -1.63 -14.84 7.28
CA LYS A 252 -1.45 -15.62 8.50
C LYS A 252 -1.61 -14.74 9.75
N ASN A 253 -0.91 -13.61 9.79
CA ASN A 253 -0.96 -12.68 10.92
C ASN A 253 -2.36 -12.08 11.10
N ARG A 254 -3.05 -11.74 10.01
CA ARG A 254 -4.44 -11.28 10.07
C ARG A 254 -5.37 -12.34 10.66
N SER A 255 -5.26 -13.58 10.21
CA SER A 255 -6.04 -14.71 10.74
C SER A 255 -5.79 -14.93 12.24
N MET A 256 -4.52 -14.89 12.65
CA MET A 256 -4.13 -15.01 14.05
C MET A 256 -4.65 -13.84 14.89
N ASN A 257 -4.51 -12.61 14.40
CA ASN A 257 -5.00 -11.41 15.08
C ASN A 257 -6.52 -11.39 15.20
N ASP A 258 -7.25 -11.84 14.16
CA ASP A 258 -8.70 -11.97 14.20
C ASP A 258 -9.15 -13.01 15.23
N SER A 259 -8.43 -14.14 15.32
CA SER A 259 -8.67 -15.17 16.34
C SER A 259 -8.38 -14.65 17.75
N ASN A 260 -7.24 -13.98 17.94
CA ASN A 260 -6.88 -13.38 19.23
C ASN A 260 -7.89 -12.30 19.64
N ARG A 261 -8.35 -11.47 18.70
CA ARG A 261 -9.40 -10.48 18.95
C ARG A 261 -10.69 -11.16 19.37
N HIS A 262 -11.09 -12.24 18.71
CA HIS A 262 -12.26 -13.03 19.08
C HIS A 262 -12.14 -13.55 20.53
N TYR A 263 -11.04 -14.22 20.87
CA TYR A 263 -10.85 -14.75 22.23
C TYR A 263 -10.81 -13.66 23.30
N ARG A 264 -10.15 -12.53 23.03
CA ARG A 264 -10.15 -11.38 23.96
C ARG A 264 -11.55 -10.84 24.20
N GLN A 265 -12.34 -10.66 23.14
CA GLN A 265 -13.72 -10.18 23.25
C GLN A 265 -14.62 -11.17 23.99
N MET A 266 -14.45 -12.48 23.74
CA MET A 266 -15.17 -13.52 24.48
C MET A 266 -14.82 -13.51 25.97
N ALA A 267 -13.58 -13.20 26.33
CA ALA A 267 -13.13 -13.13 27.72
C ALA A 267 -13.62 -11.87 28.45
N THR A 268 -13.69 -10.72 27.78
CA THR A 268 -14.02 -9.44 28.43
C THR A 268 -15.47 -9.02 28.29
N ASN A 269 -16.18 -9.46 27.25
CA ASN A 269 -17.51 -8.96 26.91
C ASN A 269 -18.34 -10.00 26.14
N TYR A 270 -18.51 -11.19 26.72
CA TYR A 270 -19.15 -12.34 26.07
C TYR A 270 -20.55 -12.02 25.52
N ASP A 271 -21.46 -11.51 26.34
CA ASP A 271 -22.87 -11.34 25.97
C ASP A 271 -23.06 -10.29 24.86
N ALA A 272 -22.44 -9.12 25.01
CA ALA A 272 -22.57 -8.08 23.99
C ALA A 272 -21.86 -8.49 22.69
N TYR A 273 -20.71 -9.16 22.77
CA TYR A 273 -19.99 -9.64 21.59
C TYR A 273 -20.79 -10.71 20.85
N THR A 274 -21.32 -11.72 21.55
CA THR A 274 -22.10 -12.80 20.93
C THR A 274 -23.39 -12.27 20.29
N THR A 275 -24.08 -11.33 20.94
CA THR A 275 -25.24 -10.63 20.38
C THR A 275 -24.87 -9.90 19.09
N ALA A 276 -23.83 -9.05 19.11
CA ALA A 276 -23.37 -8.31 17.94
C ALA A 276 -22.91 -9.23 16.79
N VAL A 277 -22.27 -10.37 17.11
CA VAL A 277 -21.89 -11.39 16.14
C VAL A 277 -23.13 -12.02 15.51
N SER A 278 -24.12 -12.40 16.31
CA SER A 278 -25.39 -12.98 15.83
C SER A 278 -26.11 -12.05 14.86
N GLU A 279 -26.26 -10.78 15.23
CA GLU A 279 -26.85 -9.75 14.37
C GLU A 279 -26.07 -9.55 13.07
N ARG A 280 -24.73 -9.50 13.15
CA ARG A 280 -23.88 -9.39 11.95
C ARG A 280 -24.05 -10.57 11.02
N VAL A 281 -24.10 -11.80 11.55
CA VAL A 281 -24.32 -13.02 10.77
C VAL A 281 -25.72 -13.03 10.15
N SER A 282 -26.74 -12.62 10.91
CA SER A 282 -28.12 -12.50 10.42
C SER A 282 -28.20 -11.52 9.24
N ARG A 283 -27.69 -10.29 9.41
CA ARG A 283 -27.62 -9.28 8.34
C ARG A 283 -26.84 -9.78 7.11
N TYR A 284 -25.72 -10.47 7.32
CA TYR A 284 -24.94 -11.01 6.21
C TYR A 284 -25.73 -12.06 5.42
N ARG A 285 -26.41 -12.98 6.11
CA ARG A 285 -27.25 -14.02 5.49
C ARG A 285 -28.44 -13.41 4.73
N ALA A 286 -29.08 -12.39 5.30
CA ALA A 286 -30.16 -11.66 4.64
C ALA A 286 -29.68 -10.98 3.34
N LYS A 287 -28.49 -10.35 3.36
CA LYS A 287 -27.90 -9.73 2.16
C LYS A 287 -27.34 -10.73 1.13
N ASN A 288 -27.07 -11.97 1.54
CA ASN A 288 -26.44 -13.00 0.71
C ASN A 288 -27.19 -14.34 0.83
N PRO A 289 -28.47 -14.42 0.45
CA PRO A 289 -29.24 -15.66 0.55
C PRO A 289 -28.57 -16.76 -0.28
N GLY A 290 -28.59 -18.00 0.24
CA GLY A 290 -28.01 -19.16 -0.44
C GLY A 290 -26.48 -19.27 -0.44
N ARG A 291 -25.74 -18.17 -0.23
CA ARG A 291 -24.26 -18.17 -0.27
C ARG A 291 -23.63 -19.11 0.76
N HIS A 292 -24.19 -19.17 1.96
CA HIS A 292 -23.74 -20.09 2.99
C HIS A 292 -23.95 -21.56 2.58
N THR A 293 -25.11 -21.87 1.98
CA THR A 293 -25.42 -23.22 1.47
C THR A 293 -24.48 -23.60 0.33
N ALA A 294 -24.24 -22.69 -0.62
CA ALA A 294 -23.29 -22.89 -1.72
C ALA A 294 -21.86 -23.14 -1.21
N ASN A 295 -21.40 -22.34 -0.23
CA ASN A 295 -20.10 -22.54 0.39
C ASN A 295 -20.01 -23.90 1.09
N GLN A 296 -21.04 -24.32 1.83
CA GLN A 296 -21.07 -25.64 2.45
C GLN A 296 -21.03 -26.77 1.42
N ALA A 297 -21.78 -26.65 0.32
CA ALA A 297 -21.78 -27.63 -0.76
C ALA A 297 -20.37 -27.74 -1.38
N LYS A 298 -19.75 -26.59 -1.70
CA LYS A 298 -18.38 -26.53 -2.20
C LYS A 298 -17.37 -27.18 -1.24
N SER A 299 -17.43 -26.84 0.05
CA SER A 299 -16.53 -27.44 1.05
C SER A 299 -16.73 -28.95 1.19
N ARG A 300 -17.96 -29.46 1.10
CA ARG A 300 -18.24 -30.91 1.11
C ARG A 300 -17.69 -31.60 -0.13
N ALA A 301 -17.85 -30.99 -1.31
CA ALA A 301 -17.32 -31.53 -2.56
C ALA A 301 -15.79 -31.61 -2.52
N ILE A 302 -15.12 -30.55 -2.06
CA ILE A 302 -13.66 -30.55 -1.87
C ILE A 302 -13.23 -31.62 -0.87
N ALA A 303 -13.90 -31.73 0.29
CA ALA A 303 -13.55 -32.73 1.29
C ALA A 303 -13.70 -34.17 0.78
N LEU A 304 -14.69 -34.43 -0.08
CA LEU A 304 -14.86 -35.74 -0.73
C LEU A 304 -13.76 -35.98 -1.78
N ALA A 305 -13.48 -35.00 -2.64
CA ALA A 305 -12.46 -35.09 -3.68
C ALA A 305 -11.05 -35.32 -3.10
N GLU A 306 -10.71 -34.59 -2.03
CA GLU A 306 -9.44 -34.72 -1.30
C GLU A 306 -9.40 -35.95 -0.38
N LYS A 307 -10.49 -36.74 -0.30
CA LYS A 307 -10.64 -37.84 0.68
C LYS A 307 -10.28 -37.41 2.10
N LYS A 308 -10.60 -36.16 2.47
CA LYS A 308 -10.19 -35.53 3.73
C LYS A 308 -10.70 -36.26 4.96
N TYR A 309 -11.88 -36.88 4.87
CA TYR A 309 -12.46 -37.71 5.91
C TYR A 309 -12.72 -39.12 5.36
N TYR A 310 -11.67 -39.92 5.26
CA TYR A 310 -11.70 -41.24 4.65
C TYR A 310 -11.59 -42.36 5.69
N CYS A 311 -12.38 -43.42 5.50
CA CYS A 311 -12.23 -44.66 6.23
C CYS A 311 -11.48 -45.67 5.37
N ASN A 312 -10.27 -46.07 5.79
CA ASN A 312 -9.47 -47.06 5.08
C ASN A 312 -10.13 -48.44 5.05
N ASP A 313 -10.68 -48.89 6.18
CA ASP A 313 -11.28 -50.23 6.27
C ASP A 313 -12.48 -50.40 5.33
N CYS A 314 -13.28 -49.35 5.13
CA CYS A 314 -14.48 -49.39 4.28
C CYS A 314 -14.27 -48.72 2.93
N GLU A 315 -13.06 -48.25 2.63
CA GLU A 315 -12.69 -47.48 1.43
C GLU A 315 -13.68 -46.34 1.10
N LEU A 316 -14.18 -45.68 2.13
CA LEU A 316 -15.30 -44.74 2.01
C LEU A 316 -14.86 -43.31 2.34
N ALA A 317 -15.00 -42.40 1.37
CA ALA A 317 -14.84 -40.96 1.57
C ALA A 317 -16.14 -40.35 2.09
N LEU A 318 -16.04 -39.54 3.16
CA LEU A 318 -17.17 -38.86 3.78
C LEU A 318 -17.00 -37.35 3.74
N SER A 319 -18.11 -36.62 3.67
CA SER A 319 -18.09 -35.17 3.47
C SER A 319 -17.77 -34.36 4.73
N LYS A 320 -17.85 -34.97 5.93
CA LYS A 320 -17.62 -34.30 7.22
C LYS A 320 -17.00 -35.24 8.25
N LYS A 321 -16.19 -34.69 9.16
CA LYS A 321 -15.60 -35.42 10.30
C LYS A 321 -16.64 -36.09 11.21
N PRO A 322 -17.75 -35.43 11.64
CA PRO A 322 -18.75 -36.09 12.49
C PRO A 322 -19.40 -37.29 11.82
N THR A 323 -19.59 -37.25 10.49
CA THR A 323 -20.13 -38.37 9.72
C THR A 323 -19.16 -39.56 9.71
N LEU A 324 -17.85 -39.31 9.62
CA LEU A 324 -16.82 -40.36 9.78
C LEU A 324 -16.83 -40.96 11.19
N LEU A 325 -16.92 -40.12 12.21
CA LEU A 325 -17.03 -40.60 13.60
C LEU A 325 -18.31 -41.43 13.83
N ALA A 326 -19.42 -41.03 13.21
CA ALA A 326 -20.66 -41.80 13.24
C ALA A 326 -20.52 -43.12 12.47
N HIS A 327 -19.86 -43.11 11.31
CA HIS A 327 -19.57 -44.29 10.50
C HIS A 327 -18.83 -45.37 11.32
N TYR A 328 -17.81 -44.99 12.08
CA TYR A 328 -17.06 -45.93 12.94
C TYR A 328 -17.93 -46.61 14.01
N LYS A 329 -19.04 -45.98 14.41
CA LYS A 329 -19.96 -46.56 15.39
C LYS A 329 -20.94 -47.55 14.78
N THR A 330 -21.10 -47.56 13.45
CA THR A 330 -22.08 -48.41 12.76
C THR A 330 -21.73 -49.90 12.86
N ALA A 331 -22.75 -50.75 12.97
CA ALA A 331 -22.58 -52.21 12.95
C ALA A 331 -21.93 -52.70 11.64
N LYS A 332 -22.23 -52.03 10.52
CA LYS A 332 -21.64 -52.32 9.21
C LYS A 332 -20.12 -52.15 9.22
N HIS A 333 -19.62 -51.01 9.71
CA HIS A 333 -18.18 -50.78 9.83
C HIS A 333 -17.52 -51.84 10.74
N LYS A 334 -18.09 -52.10 11.92
CA LYS A 334 -17.58 -53.12 12.85
C LYS A 334 -17.51 -54.51 12.22
N LYS A 335 -18.52 -54.91 11.45
CA LYS A 335 -18.54 -56.18 10.70
C LYS A 335 -17.42 -56.22 9.66
N ASN A 336 -17.24 -55.13 8.91
CA ASN A 336 -16.19 -55.04 7.88
C ASN A 336 -14.79 -55.16 8.49
N VAL A 337 -14.52 -54.45 9.58
CA VAL A 337 -13.25 -54.53 10.30
C VAL A 337 -12.99 -55.95 10.82
N ARG A 338 -14.00 -56.64 11.39
CA ARG A 338 -13.86 -58.04 11.82
C ARG A 338 -13.52 -58.96 10.65
N HIS A 339 -14.16 -58.75 9.50
CA HIS A 339 -13.92 -59.55 8.30
C HIS A 339 -12.49 -59.35 7.76
N LEU A 340 -12.04 -58.09 7.64
CA LEU A 340 -10.67 -57.77 7.22
C LEU A 340 -9.62 -58.37 8.18
N LYS A 341 -9.88 -58.33 9.50
CA LYS A 341 -9.01 -58.98 10.49
C LYS A 341 -8.95 -60.50 10.31
N ALA A 342 -10.08 -61.15 10.01
CA ALA A 342 -10.12 -62.59 9.78
C ALA A 342 -9.31 -62.97 8.52
N ILE A 343 -9.43 -62.22 7.43
CA ILE A 343 -8.63 -62.41 6.21
C ILE A 343 -7.14 -62.26 6.50
N ALA A 344 -6.75 -61.18 7.21
CA ALA A 344 -5.36 -60.95 7.57
C ALA A 344 -4.78 -62.11 8.41
N ALA A 345 -5.55 -62.64 9.37
CA ALA A 345 -5.14 -63.79 10.18
C ALA A 345 -4.91 -65.06 9.33
N THR A 346 -5.74 -65.31 8.32
CA THR A 346 -5.56 -66.47 7.43
C THR A 346 -4.33 -66.37 6.52
N HIS A 347 -3.93 -65.16 6.12
CA HIS A 347 -2.72 -64.94 5.30
C HIS A 347 -1.42 -64.85 6.10
N SER A 348 -1.50 -64.58 7.41
CA SER A 348 -0.33 -64.45 8.29
C SER A 348 0.17 -65.78 8.85
N SER A 349 -0.56 -66.88 8.63
CA SER A 349 -0.15 -68.20 9.12
C SER A 349 1.04 -68.70 8.29
N PRO A 350 2.25 -68.86 8.88
CA PRO A 350 3.41 -69.32 8.13
C PRO A 350 3.09 -70.70 7.57
N ARG A 351 3.20 -70.89 6.25
CA ARG A 351 3.33 -72.24 5.69
C ARG A 351 4.53 -72.86 6.41
N ARG A 352 4.29 -73.81 7.30
CA ARG A 352 5.31 -74.72 7.82
C ARG A 352 5.93 -75.39 6.60
N SER A 353 7.04 -74.86 6.12
CA SER A 353 7.92 -75.54 5.16
C SER A 353 8.49 -76.74 5.91
N GLY A 354 7.84 -77.89 5.75
CA GLY A 354 8.38 -79.16 6.17
C GLY A 354 9.62 -79.44 5.34
N ASN A 355 10.80 -79.28 5.94
CA ASN A 355 12.01 -79.94 5.49
C ASN A 355 11.75 -81.44 5.60
N HIS A 356 11.63 -82.11 4.46
CA HIS A 356 11.73 -83.55 4.39
C HIS A 356 13.18 -83.87 3.99
N GLU A 357 14.01 -84.15 5.00
CA GLU A 357 15.28 -84.85 4.81
C GLU A 357 14.96 -86.31 4.48
N THR A 358 15.45 -86.80 3.34
CA THR A 358 15.60 -88.22 3.03
C THR A 358 17.08 -88.48 2.81
N GLY A 359 17.60 -89.47 3.54
CA GLY A 359 18.97 -89.96 3.42
C GLY A 359 19.20 -90.90 2.24
#